data_AF-A0A0B2UNY8-F1
#
_entry.id   AF-A0A0B2UNY8-F1
#
_cell.length_a   1.000
_cell.length_b   1.000
_cell.length_c   1.000
_cell.angle_alpha   90.00
_cell.angle_beta   90.00
_cell.angle_gamma   90.00
#
_symmetry.space_group_name_H-M   'P 1'
#
loop_
_entity.id
_entity.type
_entity.pdbx_description
1 polymer ?
#
loop_
_entity_poly.entity_id
_entity_poly.type
_entity_poly.pdbx_seq_one_letter_code
_entity_poly.pdbx_strand_id
1 'polypeptide(L)'
;MRMEARLHPVMIAGTASDAGKSVIATALCRIFKQDGYRPAPFKAQNMALNSFVTPDGLEIGRSQAVQAEAACVTCETDMNPILLKPSSDSTSQVVLHGRPIGNSTASAYFCKERVDRLRSEVCIAFDRLAKKYNPIVMEGAGSVSELNLQDRDLVNMPMARKYVLTVLRNRLLKLTTMVQRFSVFAVVIS
;
A
#
# COMPACT_ATOMS: atom_id res chain seq x y z
N MET A 1 -0.01 8.20 -32.06
CA MET A 1 -0.29 7.54 -30.77
C MET A 1 -0.24 8.62 -29.71
N ARG A 2 -1.36 8.98 -29.07
CA ARG A 2 -1.32 9.97 -27.97
C ARG A 2 -0.45 9.37 -26.87
N MET A 3 0.64 10.05 -26.49
CA MET A 3 1.30 9.72 -25.23
C MET A 3 0.28 9.96 -24.13
N GLU A 4 -0.25 8.89 -23.54
CA GLU A 4 -1.07 9.01 -22.33
C GLU A 4 -0.24 9.71 -21.27
N ALA A 5 -0.78 10.80 -20.72
CA ALA A 5 -0.09 11.55 -19.68
C ALA A 5 0.21 10.61 -18.50
N ARG A 6 1.45 10.63 -18.02
CA ARG A 6 1.81 9.83 -16.84
C ARG A 6 1.01 10.36 -15.65
N LEU A 7 0.31 9.46 -14.98
CA LEU A 7 -0.59 9.81 -13.88
C LEU A 7 0.19 9.83 -12.57
N HIS A 8 -0.29 10.62 -11.64
CA HIS A 8 0.26 10.63 -10.29
C HIS A 8 -0.20 9.41 -9.49
N PRO A 9 0.61 8.90 -8.55
CA PRO A 9 0.14 7.88 -7.63
C PRO A 9 -1.07 8.39 -6.84
N VAL A 10 -2.05 7.52 -6.64
CA VAL A 10 -3.25 7.82 -5.84
C VAL A 10 -3.22 7.01 -4.56
N MET A 11 -3.78 7.55 -3.47
CA MET A 11 -3.79 6.85 -2.19
C MET A 11 -5.18 6.80 -1.56
N ILE A 12 -5.58 5.61 -1.14
CA ILE A 12 -6.84 5.37 -0.46
C ILE A 12 -6.56 5.28 1.03
N ALA A 13 -6.96 6.33 1.73
CA ALA A 13 -6.93 6.44 3.19
C ALA A 13 -8.28 6.04 3.80
N GLY A 14 -8.31 5.82 5.10
CA GLY A 14 -9.55 5.52 5.81
C GLY A 14 -9.47 5.98 7.25
N THR A 15 -10.63 6.10 7.89
CA THR A 15 -10.74 6.35 9.34
C THR A 15 -10.89 5.06 10.15
N ALA A 16 -10.92 3.90 9.48
CA ALA A 16 -10.99 2.58 10.10
C ALA A 16 -10.39 1.51 9.16
N SER A 17 -9.93 0.40 9.74
CA SER A 17 -9.40 -0.76 9.00
C SER A 17 -10.40 -1.32 7.99
N ASP A 18 -11.68 -1.39 8.34
CA ASP A 18 -12.74 -2.01 7.52
C ASP A 18 -13.61 -1.00 6.79
N ALA A 19 -13.11 0.22 6.56
CA ALA A 19 -13.89 1.24 5.88
C ALA A 19 -14.28 0.83 4.43
N GLY A 20 -13.56 -0.10 3.79
CA GLY A 20 -13.73 -0.45 2.37
C GLY A 20 -12.57 -0.04 1.46
N LYS A 21 -11.41 0.34 2.04
CA LYS A 21 -10.22 0.79 1.29
C LYS A 21 -9.78 -0.19 0.20
N SER A 22 -9.72 -1.48 0.53
CA SER A 22 -9.26 -2.51 -0.41
C SER A 22 -10.21 -2.65 -1.60
N VAL A 23 -11.53 -2.51 -1.38
CA VAL A 23 -12.54 -2.55 -2.47
C VAL A 23 -12.36 -1.36 -3.41
N ILE A 24 -12.17 -0.16 -2.86
CA ILE A 24 -11.93 1.05 -3.68
C ILE A 24 -10.62 0.93 -4.45
N ALA A 25 -9.54 0.46 -3.82
CA ALA A 25 -8.27 0.24 -4.50
C ALA A 25 -8.42 -0.77 -5.66
N THR A 26 -9.14 -1.88 -5.45
CA THR A 26 -9.46 -2.85 -6.51
C THR A 26 -10.26 -2.22 -7.65
N ALA A 27 -11.29 -1.42 -7.34
CA ALA A 27 -12.10 -0.74 -8.34
C ALA A 27 -11.27 0.25 -9.16
N LEU A 28 -10.42 1.06 -8.52
CA LEU A 28 -9.52 2.00 -9.21
C LEU A 28 -8.51 1.28 -10.11
N CYS A 29 -7.93 0.15 -9.66
CA CYS A 29 -7.09 -0.69 -10.50
C CYS A 29 -7.83 -1.13 -11.79
N ARG A 30 -9.10 -1.55 -11.67
CA ARG A 30 -9.90 -1.94 -12.84
C ARG A 30 -10.24 -0.75 -13.74
N ILE A 31 -10.67 0.38 -13.17
CA ILE A 31 -11.04 1.58 -13.92
C ILE A 31 -9.85 2.10 -14.72
N PHE A 32 -8.68 2.30 -14.07
CA PHE A 32 -7.48 2.76 -14.79
C PHE A 32 -7.07 1.79 -15.90
N LYS A 33 -7.23 0.48 -15.69
CA LYS A 33 -6.96 -0.51 -16.73
C LYS A 33 -7.93 -0.39 -17.92
N GLN A 34 -9.20 -0.12 -17.66
CA GLN A 34 -10.23 0.09 -18.70
C GLN A 34 -10.02 1.41 -19.46
N ASP A 35 -9.46 2.42 -18.79
CA ASP A 35 -9.12 3.72 -19.37
C ASP A 35 -7.83 3.71 -20.21
N GLY A 36 -7.17 2.55 -20.38
CA GLY A 36 -5.99 2.38 -21.22
C GLY A 36 -4.65 2.30 -20.46
N TYR A 37 -4.63 2.65 -19.18
CA TYR A 37 -3.41 2.66 -18.37
C TYR A 37 -2.95 1.25 -17.98
N ARG A 38 -1.76 1.20 -17.35
CA ARG A 38 -1.16 -0.03 -16.79
C ARG A 38 -0.96 0.11 -15.28
N PRO A 39 -2.05 0.15 -14.49
CA PRO A 39 -1.96 0.40 -13.05
C PRO A 39 -1.33 -0.78 -12.30
N ALA A 40 -0.82 -0.51 -11.10
CA ALA A 40 -0.46 -1.57 -10.14
C ALA A 40 -0.86 -1.17 -8.72
N PRO A 41 -1.35 -2.12 -7.90
CA PRO A 41 -1.63 -1.86 -6.50
C PRO A 41 -0.36 -1.78 -5.66
N PHE A 42 -0.43 -1.04 -4.56
CA PHE A 42 0.66 -0.97 -3.61
C PHE A 42 0.14 -0.83 -2.17
N LYS A 43 0.58 -1.71 -1.28
CA LYS A 43 0.36 -1.59 0.17
C LYS A 43 1.66 -1.91 0.90
N ALA A 44 2.32 -0.87 1.40
CA ALA A 44 3.66 -0.97 2.00
C ALA A 44 3.76 -2.10 3.03
N GLN A 45 2.78 -2.17 3.94
CA GLN A 45 2.67 -3.22 4.94
C GLN A 45 1.23 -3.72 5.01
N ASN A 46 1.08 -5.04 4.95
CA ASN A 46 -0.18 -5.73 5.21
C ASN A 46 -0.04 -6.62 6.45
N MET A 47 -1.15 -6.86 7.14
CA MET A 47 -1.23 -7.80 8.24
C MET A 47 -2.38 -8.77 7.97
N ALA A 48 -2.05 -10.02 7.65
CA ALA A 48 -3.02 -11.05 7.31
C ALA A 48 -2.45 -12.44 7.61
N LEU A 49 -3.28 -13.34 8.15
CA LEU A 49 -2.88 -14.73 8.40
C LEU A 49 -2.63 -15.49 7.09
N ASN A 50 -3.54 -15.31 6.13
CA ASN A 50 -3.52 -15.99 4.85
C ASN A 50 -2.87 -15.13 3.78
N SER A 51 -1.90 -15.69 3.06
CA SER A 51 -1.24 -15.10 1.91
C SER A 51 -1.71 -15.74 0.60
N PHE A 52 -1.49 -15.03 -0.49
CA PHE A 52 -1.45 -15.57 -1.84
C PHE A 52 0.00 -15.94 -2.19
N VAL A 53 0.19 -16.93 -3.06
CA VAL A 53 1.49 -17.34 -3.57
C VAL A 53 1.65 -16.81 -4.99
N THR A 54 2.60 -15.91 -5.20
CA THR A 54 2.92 -15.36 -6.52
C THR A 54 3.44 -16.45 -7.47
N PRO A 55 3.47 -16.21 -8.80
CA PRO A 55 3.93 -17.23 -9.76
C PRO A 55 5.35 -17.75 -9.52
N ASP A 56 6.22 -16.95 -8.89
CA ASP A 56 7.58 -17.30 -8.49
C ASP A 56 7.68 -17.91 -7.08
N GLY A 57 6.55 -18.28 -6.47
CA GLY A 57 6.50 -18.98 -5.19
C GLY A 57 6.68 -18.10 -3.96
N LEU A 58 6.55 -16.78 -4.10
CA LEU A 58 6.69 -15.82 -3.01
C LEU A 58 5.35 -15.45 -2.39
N GLU A 59 5.39 -14.91 -1.17
CA GLU A 59 4.17 -14.63 -0.41
C GLU A 59 3.74 -13.16 -0.48
N ILE A 60 2.43 -12.94 -0.64
CA ILE A 60 1.84 -11.60 -0.65
C ILE A 60 0.44 -11.59 -0.02
N GLY A 61 -0.02 -10.45 0.51
CA GLY A 61 -1.40 -10.31 0.99
C GLY A 61 -2.44 -10.58 -0.11
N ARG A 62 -3.49 -11.36 0.22
CA ARG A 62 -4.56 -11.72 -0.74
C ARG A 62 -5.28 -10.51 -1.34
N SER A 63 -5.45 -9.42 -0.57
CA SER A 63 -6.03 -8.17 -1.08
C SER A 63 -5.24 -7.61 -2.26
N GLN A 64 -3.90 -7.66 -2.19
CA GLN A 64 -3.05 -7.16 -3.27
C GLN A 64 -3.06 -8.08 -4.48
N ALA A 65 -3.19 -9.40 -4.28
CA ALA A 65 -3.38 -10.34 -5.38
C ALA A 65 -4.69 -10.06 -6.15
N VAL A 66 -5.80 -9.85 -5.45
CA VAL A 66 -7.09 -9.48 -6.07
C VAL A 66 -7.00 -8.12 -6.79
N GLN A 67 -6.29 -7.16 -6.22
CA GLN A 67 -6.08 -5.86 -6.87
C GLN A 67 -5.21 -5.99 -8.14
N ALA A 68 -4.19 -6.85 -8.13
CA ALA A 68 -3.33 -7.11 -9.29
C ALA A 68 -4.12 -7.77 -10.41
N GLU A 69 -5.00 -8.72 -10.08
CA GLU A 69 -5.94 -9.33 -11.01
C GLU A 69 -6.90 -8.29 -11.62
N ALA A 70 -7.44 -7.38 -10.79
CA ALA A 70 -8.28 -6.28 -11.25
C ALA A 70 -7.53 -5.31 -12.20
N ALA A 71 -6.23 -5.10 -11.97
CA ALA A 71 -5.35 -4.34 -12.86
C ALA A 71 -4.91 -5.13 -14.11
N CYS A 72 -5.21 -6.44 -14.20
CA CYS A 72 -4.71 -7.35 -15.23
C CYS A 72 -3.18 -7.35 -15.33
N VAL A 73 -2.50 -7.39 -14.19
CA VAL A 73 -1.03 -7.48 -14.11
C VAL A 73 -0.62 -8.69 -13.29
N THR A 74 0.55 -9.26 -13.58
CA THR A 74 1.14 -10.33 -12.78
C THR A 74 1.35 -9.85 -11.34
N CYS A 75 0.86 -10.63 -10.38
CA CYS A 75 1.07 -10.34 -8.97
C CYS A 75 2.55 -10.50 -8.61
N GLU A 76 3.16 -9.46 -8.04
CA GLU A 76 4.58 -9.45 -7.61
C GLU A 76 4.73 -8.83 -6.22
N THR A 77 5.77 -9.21 -5.50
CA THR A 77 5.98 -8.85 -4.08
C THR A 77 6.21 -7.36 -3.85
N ASP A 78 6.65 -6.62 -4.88
CA ASP A 78 6.77 -5.16 -4.82
C ASP A 78 5.41 -4.47 -4.54
N MET A 79 4.28 -5.12 -4.83
CA MET A 79 2.93 -4.62 -4.53
C MET A 79 2.60 -4.67 -3.03
N ASN A 80 3.25 -5.54 -2.26
CA ASN A 80 3.17 -5.56 -0.80
C ASN A 80 4.47 -6.11 -0.20
N PRO A 81 5.50 -5.26 -0.04
CA PRO A 81 6.85 -5.69 0.32
C PRO A 81 6.96 -6.20 1.75
N ILE A 82 6.05 -5.82 2.65
CA ILE A 82 6.03 -6.31 4.03
C ILE A 82 4.68 -6.96 4.33
N LEU A 83 4.70 -8.24 4.68
CA LEU A 83 3.53 -8.96 5.17
C LEU A 83 3.80 -9.46 6.59
N LEU A 84 2.91 -9.09 7.52
CA LEU A 84 2.89 -9.59 8.88
C LEU A 84 1.84 -10.69 8.99
N LYS A 85 2.25 -11.85 9.47
CA LYS A 85 1.37 -12.97 9.78
C LYS A 85 1.31 -13.15 11.29
N PRO A 86 0.24 -12.69 11.97
CA PRO A 86 0.09 -12.90 13.39
C PRO A 86 0.18 -14.39 13.75
N SER A 87 0.84 -14.71 14.85
CA SER A 87 0.93 -16.06 15.41
C SER A 87 0.49 -16.05 16.87
N SER A 88 0.49 -17.23 17.50
CA SER A 88 0.30 -17.34 18.95
C SER A 88 1.38 -16.54 19.71
N ASP A 89 1.12 -16.23 20.98
CA ASP A 89 2.09 -15.62 21.90
C ASP A 89 2.45 -14.16 21.58
N SER A 90 1.51 -13.39 21.00
CA SER A 90 1.69 -11.96 20.69
C SER A 90 2.90 -11.67 19.77
N THR A 91 3.21 -12.63 18.91
CA THR A 91 4.23 -12.51 17.87
C THR A 91 3.60 -12.46 16.48
N SER A 92 4.36 -11.95 15.51
CA SER A 92 4.04 -12.05 14.09
C SER A 92 5.26 -12.57 13.33
N GLN A 93 5.05 -13.49 12.41
CA GLN A 93 6.05 -13.78 11.38
C GLN A 93 6.13 -12.59 10.44
N VAL A 94 7.36 -12.15 10.16
CA VAL A 94 7.63 -11.06 9.24
C VAL A 94 8.09 -11.65 7.92
N VAL A 95 7.35 -11.34 6.87
CA VAL A 95 7.66 -11.71 5.49
C VAL A 95 8.09 -10.42 4.77
N LEU A 96 9.31 -10.41 4.23
CA LEU A 96 9.89 -9.29 3.50
C LEU A 96 10.15 -9.71 2.06
N HIS A 97 9.62 -8.95 1.10
CA HIS A 97 9.63 -9.26 -0.33
C HIS A 97 9.20 -10.71 -0.63
N GLY A 98 8.17 -11.14 0.09
CA GLY A 98 7.57 -12.48 0.00
C GLY A 98 8.40 -13.63 0.54
N ARG A 99 9.46 -13.36 1.33
CA ARG A 99 10.23 -14.38 2.05
C ARG A 99 10.16 -14.17 3.56
N PRO A 100 9.94 -15.23 4.37
CA PRO A 100 9.96 -15.10 5.82
C PRO A 100 11.38 -14.77 6.31
N ILE A 101 11.48 -13.75 7.18
CA ILE A 101 12.75 -13.32 7.78
C ILE A 101 12.80 -13.55 9.31
N GLY A 102 11.78 -14.22 9.86
CA GLY A 102 11.69 -14.60 11.27
C GLY A 102 10.44 -14.06 11.97
N ASN A 103 10.27 -14.46 13.22
CA ASN A 103 9.17 -14.04 14.08
C ASN A 103 9.58 -12.86 14.95
N SER A 104 8.61 -12.02 15.32
CA SER A 104 8.89 -10.83 16.11
C SER A 104 7.72 -10.46 17.00
N THR A 105 8.01 -10.08 18.23
CA THR A 105 7.04 -9.39 19.09
C THR A 105 6.74 -8.01 18.51
N ALA A 106 5.61 -7.42 18.91
CA ALA A 106 5.28 -6.05 18.52
C ALA A 106 6.40 -5.05 18.90
N SER A 107 6.98 -5.18 20.10
CA SER A 107 8.06 -4.29 20.56
C SER A 107 9.33 -4.40 19.71
N ALA A 108 9.75 -5.62 19.36
CA ALA A 108 10.91 -5.86 18.51
C ALA A 108 10.65 -5.50 17.03
N TYR A 109 9.40 -5.55 16.58
CA TYR A 109 9.01 -5.12 15.24
C TYR A 109 9.06 -3.60 15.09
N PHE A 110 8.49 -2.89 16.07
CA PHE A 110 8.36 -1.44 16.04
C PHE A 110 9.55 -0.68 16.65
N CYS A 111 10.69 -1.33 16.86
CA CYS A 111 11.90 -0.63 17.26
C CYS A 111 12.41 0.26 16.12
N LYS A 112 12.99 1.41 16.46
CA LYS A 112 13.32 2.49 15.50
C LYS A 112 14.22 2.01 14.36
N GLU A 113 15.33 1.35 14.70
CA GLU A 113 16.31 0.86 13.72
C GLU A 113 15.69 -0.08 12.68
N ARG A 114 14.81 -0.99 13.13
CA ARG A 114 14.12 -1.91 12.24
C ARG A 114 13.11 -1.20 11.35
N VAL A 115 12.31 -0.29 11.92
CA VAL A 115 11.35 0.53 11.15
C VAL A 115 12.08 1.31 10.06
N ASP A 116 13.24 1.92 10.36
CA ASP A 116 14.01 2.69 9.39
C ASP A 116 14.53 1.81 8.23
N ARG A 117 15.01 0.60 8.55
CA ARG A 117 15.39 -0.40 7.54
C ARG A 117 14.20 -0.80 6.68
N LEU A 118 13.07 -1.15 7.30
CA LEU A 118 11.86 -1.57 6.59
C LEU A 118 11.29 -0.44 5.71
N ARG A 119 11.37 0.81 6.16
CA ARG A 119 10.98 1.98 5.37
C ARG A 119 11.81 2.10 4.09
N SER A 120 13.10 1.79 4.16
CA SER A 120 13.99 1.79 2.99
C SER A 120 13.56 0.71 1.98
N GLU A 121 13.27 -0.50 2.45
CA GLU A 121 12.78 -1.61 1.63
C GLU A 121 11.45 -1.28 0.92
N VAL A 122 10.51 -0.66 1.66
CA VAL A 122 9.22 -0.19 1.12
C VAL A 122 9.42 0.81 -0.01
N CYS A 123 10.33 1.78 0.17
CA CYS A 123 10.61 2.79 -0.84
C CYS A 123 11.23 2.17 -2.09
N ILE A 124 12.19 1.24 -1.92
CA ILE A 124 12.83 0.54 -3.04
C ILE A 124 11.79 -0.25 -3.84
N ALA A 125 10.90 -0.99 -3.18
CA ALA A 125 9.80 -1.71 -3.84
C ALA A 125 8.87 -0.77 -4.60
N PHE A 126 8.46 0.34 -3.99
CA PHE A 126 7.63 1.35 -4.66
C PHE A 126 8.32 1.89 -5.92
N ASP A 127 9.61 2.26 -5.81
CA ASP A 127 10.37 2.84 -6.92
C ASP A 127 10.57 1.83 -8.06
N ARG A 128 10.75 0.53 -7.76
CA ARG A 128 10.77 -0.54 -8.77
C ARG A 128 9.42 -0.70 -9.46
N LEU A 129 8.33 -0.69 -8.70
CA LEU A 129 6.96 -0.82 -9.23
C LEU A 129 6.58 0.38 -10.12
N ALA A 130 6.86 1.60 -9.66
CA ALA A 130 6.56 2.85 -10.38
C ALA A 130 7.36 3.05 -11.67
N LYS A 131 8.45 2.29 -11.87
CA LYS A 131 9.18 2.23 -13.16
C LYS A 131 8.47 1.35 -14.19
N LYS A 132 7.69 0.37 -13.75
CA LYS A 132 7.03 -0.63 -14.63
C LYS A 132 5.55 -0.29 -14.89
N TYR A 133 4.89 0.36 -13.94
CA TYR A 133 3.44 0.56 -13.93
C TYR A 133 3.07 2.04 -13.70
N ASN A 134 1.90 2.42 -14.19
CA ASN A 134 1.35 3.76 -14.03
C ASN A 134 -0.18 3.75 -14.23
N PRO A 135 -0.97 4.33 -13.29
CA PRO A 135 -0.57 4.86 -11.98
C PRO A 135 -0.33 3.76 -10.94
N ILE A 136 0.33 4.11 -9.84
CA ILE A 136 0.36 3.26 -8.65
C ILE A 136 -0.85 3.59 -7.77
N VAL A 137 -1.63 2.56 -7.41
CA VAL A 137 -2.83 2.68 -6.57
C VAL A 137 -2.48 2.21 -5.16
N MET A 138 -2.31 3.17 -4.25
CA MET A 138 -1.79 2.92 -2.91
C MET A 138 -2.93 2.69 -1.90
N GLU A 139 -2.92 1.57 -1.18
CA GLU A 139 -3.86 1.27 -0.11
C GLU A 139 -3.25 1.61 1.26
N GLY A 140 -3.92 2.47 2.03
CA GLY A 140 -3.56 2.76 3.42
C GLY A 140 -3.86 1.59 4.38
N ALA A 141 -3.32 1.68 5.59
CA ALA A 141 -3.60 0.75 6.69
C ALA A 141 -4.35 1.46 7.83
N GLY A 142 -5.23 0.74 8.53
CA GLY A 142 -5.91 1.26 9.72
C GLY A 142 -6.68 2.55 9.49
N SER A 143 -6.81 3.33 10.56
CA SER A 143 -7.19 4.74 10.52
C SER A 143 -5.95 5.63 10.35
N VAL A 144 -5.99 6.63 9.47
CA VAL A 144 -4.93 7.66 9.38
C VAL A 144 -4.80 8.46 10.68
N SER A 145 -5.83 8.45 11.53
CA SER A 145 -5.92 9.18 12.79
C SER A 145 -5.34 8.44 14.00
N GLU A 146 -4.77 7.25 13.84
CA GLU A 146 -4.06 6.53 14.92
C GLU A 146 -2.71 7.21 15.23
N LEU A 147 -2.78 8.36 15.92
CA LEU A 147 -1.63 9.20 16.30
C LEU A 147 -0.51 8.43 17.02
N ASN A 148 -0.86 7.36 17.74
CA ASN A 148 0.06 6.55 18.55
C ASN A 148 1.12 5.78 17.73
N LEU A 149 1.06 5.80 16.39
CA LEU A 149 1.99 5.07 15.53
C LEU A 149 2.71 5.94 14.50
N GLN A 150 2.60 7.29 14.55
CA GLN A 150 3.16 8.15 13.50
C GLN A 150 4.65 7.92 13.19
N ASP A 151 5.49 7.76 14.22
CA ASP A 151 6.93 7.53 14.02
C ASP A 151 7.26 6.14 13.46
N ARG A 152 6.31 5.21 13.58
CA ARG A 152 6.43 3.79 13.24
C ARG A 152 5.60 3.42 12.01
N ASP A 153 4.89 4.37 11.44
CA ASP A 153 4.06 4.18 10.26
C ASP A 153 4.96 3.93 9.04
N LEU A 154 4.65 2.87 8.31
CA LEU A 154 5.29 2.50 7.05
C LEU A 154 4.33 2.62 5.86
N VAL A 155 3.04 2.86 6.12
CA VAL A 155 1.97 2.72 5.12
C VAL A 155 1.33 4.05 4.77
N ASN A 156 0.92 4.86 5.76
CA ASN A 156 0.04 6.01 5.51
C ASN A 156 0.82 7.29 5.17
N MET A 157 1.02 8.16 6.16
CA MET A 157 1.50 9.53 5.94
C MET A 157 2.92 9.60 5.39
N PRO A 158 3.88 8.72 5.76
CA PRO A 158 5.21 8.74 5.16
C PRO A 158 5.18 8.46 3.65
N MET A 159 4.36 7.51 3.22
CA MET A 159 4.20 7.17 1.81
C MET A 159 3.45 8.26 1.05
N ALA A 160 2.35 8.78 1.62
CA ALA A 160 1.64 9.92 1.06
C ALA A 160 2.55 11.14 0.90
N ARG A 161 3.31 11.51 1.94
CA ARG A 161 4.24 12.64 1.87
C ARG A 161 5.26 12.46 0.76
N LYS A 162 5.88 11.28 0.66
CA LYS A 162 6.96 11.03 -0.29
C LYS A 162 6.47 10.95 -1.74
N TYR A 163 5.42 10.19 -2.01
CA TYR A 163 5.04 9.81 -3.37
C TYR A 163 3.78 10.49 -3.91
N VAL A 164 2.99 11.09 -3.02
CA VAL A 164 1.70 11.70 -3.38
C VAL A 164 1.76 13.22 -3.19
N LEU A 165 2.14 13.73 -2.01
CA LEU A 165 2.20 15.17 -1.71
C LEU A 165 3.43 15.87 -2.31
N THR A 166 4.60 15.22 -2.40
CA THR A 166 5.76 15.79 -3.10
C THR A 166 5.42 16.21 -4.53
N VAL A 167 4.55 15.43 -5.17
CA VAL A 167 4.09 15.65 -6.54
C VAL A 167 3.11 16.84 -6.61
N LEU A 168 2.27 17.01 -5.59
CA LEU A 168 1.27 18.09 -5.50
C LEU A 168 1.85 19.49 -5.19
N ARG A 169 3.11 19.62 -4.76
CA ARG A 169 3.71 20.94 -4.47
C ARG A 169 3.67 21.92 -5.67
N ASN A 170 3.42 21.43 -6.89
CA ASN A 170 3.32 22.23 -8.11
C ASN A 170 1.89 22.49 -8.62
N ARG A 171 0.83 21.91 -8.02
CA ARG A 171 -0.58 22.22 -8.35
C ARG A 171 -1.47 22.05 -7.13
N LEU A 172 -2.20 23.13 -6.80
CA LEU A 172 -3.15 23.19 -5.69
C LEU A 172 -4.25 22.13 -5.86
N LEU A 173 -4.38 21.15 -4.95
CA LEU A 173 -5.60 20.33 -4.86
C LEU A 173 -5.99 20.01 -3.42
N LYS A 174 -7.31 20.01 -3.20
CA LYS A 174 -8.03 20.06 -1.92
C LYS A 174 -7.93 18.75 -1.13
N LEU A 175 -7.50 18.85 0.13
CA LEU A 175 -7.91 17.93 1.18
C LEU A 175 -9.39 18.19 1.47
N THR A 176 -10.29 17.26 1.13
CA THR A 176 -11.67 17.32 1.66
C THR A 176 -11.75 16.41 2.87
N THR A 177 -11.63 16.99 4.06
CA THR A 177 -11.96 16.35 5.33
C THR A 177 -13.47 16.39 5.53
N MET A 178 -14.12 15.23 5.63
CA MET A 178 -15.49 15.14 6.17
C MET A 178 -15.51 14.10 7.29
N VAL A 179 -15.70 14.55 8.52
CA VAL A 179 -15.87 13.68 9.69
C VAL A 179 -17.31 13.18 9.68
N GLN A 180 -17.56 11.98 9.18
CA GLN A 180 -18.80 11.26 9.47
C GLN A 180 -18.58 9.74 9.53
N ARG A 181 -19.31 9.11 10.44
CA ARG A 181 -19.01 7.86 11.14
C ARG A 181 -18.83 6.57 10.32
N PHE A 182 -18.79 6.57 8.98
CA PHE A 182 -18.75 5.32 8.18
C PHE A 182 -18.04 5.41 6.80
N SER A 183 -17.12 6.36 6.57
CA SER A 183 -16.65 6.65 5.20
C SER A 183 -15.19 6.24 4.90
N VAL A 184 -14.94 5.61 3.74
CA VAL A 184 -13.60 5.52 3.12
C VAL A 184 -13.20 6.91 2.58
N PHE A 185 -11.93 7.26 2.68
CA PHE A 185 -11.37 8.49 2.11
C PHE A 185 -10.45 8.15 0.95
N ALA A 186 -10.92 8.27 -0.29
CA ALA A 186 -10.01 8.22 -1.43
C ALA A 186 -9.35 9.59 -1.60
N VAL A 187 -8.02 9.67 -1.46
CA VAL A 187 -7.26 10.81 -1.99
C VAL A 187 -6.97 10.49 -3.45
N VAL A 188 -7.92 10.88 -4.30
CA VAL A 188 -7.75 10.80 -5.77
C VAL A 188 -7.01 12.06 -6.21
N ILE A 189 -5.80 11.88 -6.73
CA ILE A 189 -5.00 12.96 -7.29
C ILE A 189 -4.80 12.66 -8.76
N SER A 190 -5.48 13.45 -9.59
CA SER A 190 -5.33 13.50 -11.05
C SER A 190 -4.19 14.42 -11.45
#